data_AF-A0A1U8EJ17-F1
#
_entry.id   AF-A0A1U8EJ17-F1
#
_cell.length_a   1.000
_cell.length_b   1.000
_cell.length_c   1.000
_cell.angle_alpha   90.00
_cell.angle_beta   90.00
_cell.angle_gamma   90.00
#
_symmetry.space_group_name_H-M   'P 1'
#
loop_
_entity.id
_entity.type
_entity.pdbx_description
1 polymer ?
#
loop_
_entity_poly.entity_id
_entity_poly.type
_entity_poly.pdbx_seq_one_letter_code
_entity_poly.pdbx_strand_id
1 'polypeptide(L)'
;MRTPLSTFSYGLLFNTLPLTSLFSKLTMARSNTSKPKVDKMQQLLHSHPSGGWDKCWEKGVTPWDLGQPTPILVHLHQTGTLPKGRALVPGCGSGHDVAAIACPERFVVGLDVSENAIKQATKWFSSSKSAENFSFLEADFFIWRPTQLFDLIFDYTFFCAIEPEMRPQWASRIRDLLKPDGELFTLIFPISDHEGGPPYKVSVSDYEEVLHPMGFRAELIVENHLAIPPRRGKEKLGRWKRSVSKSLL
;
A
#
# COMPACT_ATOMS: atom_id res chain seq x y z
N MET A 1 -8.88 -80.37 -9.33
CA MET A 1 -7.66 -81.08 -9.75
C MET A 1 -7.28 -80.62 -11.15
N ARG A 2 -6.24 -79.80 -11.30
CA ARG A 2 -5.55 -79.53 -12.58
C ARG A 2 -4.26 -78.73 -12.29
N THR A 3 -3.15 -79.41 -12.49
CA THR A 3 -1.86 -78.90 -13.01
C THR A 3 -1.55 -79.76 -14.25
N PRO A 4 -0.60 -79.43 -15.16
CA PRO A 4 0.51 -78.48 -15.01
C PRO A 4 0.80 -77.56 -16.22
N LEU A 5 1.87 -76.79 -16.01
CA LEU A 5 2.60 -75.85 -16.88
C LEU A 5 2.99 -76.37 -18.27
N SER A 6 3.07 -75.43 -19.23
CA SER A 6 4.15 -75.45 -20.23
C SER A 6 4.51 -74.02 -20.69
N THR A 7 5.82 -73.78 -20.65
CA THR A 7 6.62 -72.65 -21.12
C THR A 7 6.42 -72.26 -22.59
N PHE A 8 6.49 -70.96 -22.89
CA PHE A 8 7.12 -70.47 -24.13
C PHE A 8 7.83 -69.14 -23.86
N SER A 9 9.09 -69.10 -24.28
CA SER A 9 10.03 -67.97 -24.20
C SER A 9 10.05 -67.27 -25.55
N TYR A 10 9.94 -65.94 -25.56
CA TYR A 10 10.52 -65.09 -26.59
C TYR A 10 11.03 -63.81 -25.92
N GLY A 11 12.36 -63.70 -25.85
CA GLY A 11 13.03 -62.46 -25.49
C GLY A 11 13.09 -61.52 -26.68
N LEU A 12 12.95 -60.21 -26.42
CA LEU A 12 13.44 -59.13 -27.26
C LEU A 12 13.77 -57.92 -26.37
N LEU A 13 15.07 -57.81 -26.10
CA LEU A 13 15.94 -56.64 -26.04
C LEU A 13 15.45 -55.34 -25.34
N PHE A 14 16.13 -55.08 -24.22
CA PHE A 14 16.71 -53.80 -23.76
C PHE A 14 16.05 -52.48 -24.22
N ASN A 15 15.46 -51.75 -23.27
CA ASN A 15 16.16 -50.60 -22.70
C ASN A 15 15.51 -50.15 -21.39
N THR A 16 16.25 -50.35 -20.30
CA THR A 16 16.03 -49.73 -19.00
C THR A 16 16.48 -48.27 -19.07
N LEU A 17 15.54 -47.33 -18.94
CA LEU A 17 15.88 -45.98 -18.50
C LEU A 17 15.48 -45.82 -17.02
N PRO A 18 16.38 -45.30 -16.17
CA PRO A 18 16.17 -45.28 -14.73
C PRO A 18 15.08 -44.29 -14.33
N LEU A 19 14.21 -44.73 -13.42
CA LEU A 19 13.15 -43.98 -12.73
C LEU A 19 13.72 -42.99 -11.70
N THR A 20 14.78 -42.27 -12.06
CA THR A 20 15.47 -41.28 -11.22
C THR A 20 15.91 -40.09 -12.06
N SER A 21 14.95 -39.35 -12.61
CA SER A 21 15.20 -38.03 -13.23
C SER A 21 13.95 -37.14 -13.36
N LEU A 22 12.77 -37.59 -12.91
CA LEU A 22 11.55 -36.78 -13.02
C LEU A 22 11.26 -35.90 -11.78
N PHE A 23 12.16 -35.91 -10.78
CA PHE A 23 12.03 -35.10 -9.56
C PHE A 23 12.95 -33.87 -9.50
N SER A 24 13.67 -33.51 -10.57
CA SER A 24 14.58 -32.34 -10.55
C SER A 24 14.39 -31.33 -11.68
N LYS A 25 13.24 -31.32 -12.37
CA LYS A 25 12.88 -30.29 -13.37
C LYS A 25 11.48 -29.69 -13.18
N LEU A 26 10.97 -29.71 -11.96
CA LEU A 26 9.96 -28.76 -11.50
C LEU A 26 10.67 -27.64 -10.73
N THR A 27 11.68 -27.05 -11.35
CA THR A 27 12.18 -25.74 -10.94
C THR A 27 11.06 -24.76 -11.27
N MET A 28 10.51 -24.17 -10.21
CA MET A 28 9.51 -23.11 -10.22
C MET A 28 9.54 -22.26 -11.49
N ALA A 29 8.60 -22.51 -12.40
CA ALA A 29 8.04 -21.43 -13.19
C ALA A 29 7.18 -20.61 -12.21
N ARG A 30 7.83 -19.75 -11.41
CA ARG A 30 7.14 -18.64 -10.76
C ARG A 30 6.46 -17.89 -11.90
N SER A 31 5.13 -17.84 -11.89
CA SER A 31 4.37 -17.01 -12.80
C SER A 31 4.74 -15.56 -12.51
N ASN A 32 5.80 -15.07 -13.14
CA ASN A 32 6.19 -13.68 -13.06
C ASN A 32 5.20 -12.92 -13.95
N THR A 33 3.99 -12.70 -13.45
CA THR A 33 3.02 -11.79 -14.07
C THR A 33 3.47 -10.36 -13.78
N SER A 34 4.68 -10.02 -14.22
CA SER A 34 5.25 -8.71 -14.00
C SER A 34 4.48 -7.72 -14.88
N LYS A 35 3.95 -6.65 -14.25
CA LYS A 35 3.22 -5.61 -14.97
C LYS A 35 4.29 -4.67 -15.54
N PRO A 36 4.40 -4.47 -16.87
CA PRO A 36 5.53 -3.73 -17.45
C PRO A 36 5.78 -2.33 -16.86
N LYS A 37 4.73 -1.65 -16.39
CA LYS A 37 4.85 -0.34 -15.74
C LYS A 37 5.43 -0.41 -14.32
N VAL A 38 5.14 -1.48 -13.58
CA VAL A 38 5.70 -1.70 -12.23
C VAL A 38 7.19 -2.00 -12.34
N ASP A 39 7.59 -2.84 -13.28
CA ASP A 39 9.01 -3.15 -13.50
C ASP A 39 9.80 -1.90 -13.87
N LYS A 40 9.24 -1.05 -14.75
CA LYS A 40 9.87 0.23 -15.13
C LYS A 40 9.97 1.19 -13.95
N MET A 41 8.94 1.28 -13.12
CA MET A 41 8.98 2.06 -11.87
C MET A 41 10.11 1.56 -10.97
N GLN A 42 10.16 0.25 -10.71
CA GLN A 42 11.19 -0.35 -9.86
C GLN A 42 12.59 -0.05 -10.42
N GLN A 43 12.81 -0.19 -11.72
CA GLN A 43 14.10 0.17 -12.35
C GLN A 43 14.48 1.64 -12.12
N LEU A 44 13.52 2.57 -12.21
CA LEU A 44 13.77 3.99 -11.93
C LEU A 44 14.15 4.23 -10.47
N LEU A 45 13.47 3.56 -9.54
CA LEU A 45 13.76 3.65 -8.11
C LEU A 45 15.16 3.12 -7.78
N HIS A 46 15.53 1.94 -8.32
CA HIS A 46 16.85 1.35 -8.10
C HIS A 46 17.98 2.18 -8.71
N SER A 47 17.75 2.81 -9.87
CA SER A 47 18.77 3.62 -10.54
C SER A 47 18.95 5.02 -9.93
N HIS A 48 18.02 5.48 -9.08
CA HIS A 48 18.05 6.82 -8.49
C HIS A 48 17.73 6.79 -6.98
N PRO A 49 18.67 6.35 -6.12
CA PRO A 49 18.41 6.14 -4.69
C PRO A 49 17.89 7.37 -3.93
N SER A 50 18.29 8.58 -4.30
CA SER A 50 17.92 9.84 -3.63
C SER A 50 16.86 10.68 -4.36
N GLY A 51 16.12 10.10 -5.31
CA GLY A 51 15.10 10.85 -6.06
C GLY A 51 14.25 10.01 -7.01
N GLY A 52 14.25 8.69 -6.87
CA GLY A 52 13.60 7.78 -7.82
C GLY A 52 12.10 8.00 -7.95
N TRP A 53 11.42 8.37 -6.85
CA TRP A 53 9.99 8.71 -6.89
C TRP A 53 9.72 9.93 -7.75
N ASP A 54 10.52 10.99 -7.61
CA ASP A 54 10.40 12.18 -8.44
C ASP A 54 10.72 11.90 -9.91
N LYS A 55 11.70 11.03 -10.19
CA LYS A 55 11.97 10.53 -11.55
C LYS A 55 10.81 9.74 -12.14
N CYS A 56 10.07 8.98 -11.35
CA CYS A 56 8.88 8.30 -11.82
C CYS A 56 7.81 9.30 -12.28
N TRP A 57 7.59 10.38 -11.52
CA TRP A 57 6.70 11.48 -11.92
C TRP A 57 7.19 12.21 -13.16
N GLU A 58 8.48 12.58 -13.21
CA GLU A 58 9.10 13.23 -14.38
C GLU A 58 8.90 12.41 -15.67
N LYS A 59 9.01 11.07 -15.58
CA LYS A 59 8.86 10.16 -16.72
C LYS A 59 7.43 9.66 -16.95
N GLY A 60 6.45 10.08 -16.15
CA GLY A 60 5.07 9.61 -16.22
C GLY A 60 4.90 8.11 -15.94
N VAL A 61 5.80 7.51 -15.17
CA VAL A 61 5.77 6.10 -14.78
C VAL A 61 5.13 5.98 -13.39
N THR A 62 3.81 6.15 -13.33
CA THR A 62 3.04 6.19 -12.08
C THR A 62 1.99 5.07 -12.01
N PRO A 63 2.38 3.77 -12.04
CA PRO A 63 1.44 2.65 -12.05
C PRO A 63 0.52 2.53 -10.82
N TRP A 64 0.84 3.25 -9.73
CA TRP A 64 0.02 3.32 -8.52
C TRP A 64 -1.09 4.37 -8.62
N ASP A 65 -0.94 5.38 -9.47
CA ASP A 65 -1.89 6.47 -9.62
C ASP A 65 -3.18 5.96 -10.30
N LEU A 66 -4.32 6.22 -9.65
CA LEU A 66 -5.63 5.82 -10.15
C LEU A 66 -6.20 6.83 -11.17
N GLY A 67 -5.64 8.04 -11.25
CA GLY A 67 -6.18 9.15 -12.03
C GLY A 67 -7.49 9.72 -11.47
N GLN A 68 -7.93 9.23 -10.31
CA GLN A 68 -9.20 9.57 -9.68
C GLN A 68 -9.11 9.32 -8.16
N PRO A 69 -10.03 9.91 -7.37
CA PRO A 69 -10.10 9.61 -5.94
C PRO A 69 -10.41 8.14 -5.67
N THR A 70 -9.86 7.64 -4.57
CA THR A 70 -10.05 6.29 -4.08
C THR A 70 -11.53 6.08 -3.69
N PRO A 71 -12.26 5.13 -4.32
CA PRO A 71 -13.72 5.06 -4.18
C PRO A 71 -14.23 4.91 -2.74
N ILE A 72 -13.57 4.10 -1.91
CA ILE A 72 -13.95 3.92 -0.51
C ILE A 72 -13.72 5.19 0.31
N LEU A 73 -12.69 5.98 0.01
CA LEU A 73 -12.44 7.24 0.71
C LEU A 73 -13.52 8.27 0.40
N VAL A 74 -13.94 8.38 -0.87
CA VAL A 74 -15.07 9.22 -1.29
C VAL A 74 -16.36 8.79 -0.58
N HIS A 75 -16.62 7.49 -0.50
CA HIS A 75 -17.79 6.96 0.19
C HIS A 75 -17.76 7.31 1.69
N LEU A 76 -16.63 7.12 2.38
CA LEU A 76 -16.47 7.47 3.79
C LEU A 76 -16.64 8.99 4.02
N HIS A 77 -16.19 9.81 3.08
CA HIS A 77 -16.40 11.25 3.11
C HIS A 77 -17.88 11.61 3.00
N GLN A 78 -18.57 11.08 1.99
CA GLN A 78 -19.99 11.37 1.70
C GLN A 78 -20.93 10.88 2.80
N THR A 79 -20.58 9.79 3.48
CA THR A 79 -21.36 9.24 4.61
C THR A 79 -21.07 9.91 5.94
N GLY A 80 -20.14 10.88 5.99
CA GLY A 80 -19.76 11.56 7.23
C GLY A 80 -18.94 10.71 8.19
N THR A 81 -18.37 9.59 7.73
CA THR A 81 -17.60 8.65 8.55
C THR A 81 -16.21 9.20 8.89
N LEU A 82 -15.62 9.99 8.00
CA LEU A 82 -14.28 10.58 8.22
C LEU A 82 -14.33 11.68 9.29
N PRO A 83 -13.38 11.71 10.26
CA PRO A 83 -13.26 12.82 11.22
C PRO A 83 -13.21 14.19 10.54
N LYS A 84 -13.77 15.20 11.19
CA LYS A 84 -13.64 16.63 10.81
C LYS A 84 -12.28 17.19 11.29
N GLY A 85 -11.96 18.42 10.94
CA GLY A 85 -10.74 19.10 11.38
C GLY A 85 -9.59 18.99 10.38
N ARG A 86 -8.37 18.69 10.84
CA ARG A 86 -7.18 18.60 9.99
C ARG A 86 -6.93 17.16 9.57
N ALA A 87 -6.79 16.93 8.27
CA ALA A 87 -6.41 15.65 7.71
C ALA A 87 -5.04 15.71 7.04
N LEU A 88 -4.31 14.59 7.07
CA LEU A 88 -3.05 14.39 6.35
C LEU A 88 -3.14 13.16 5.45
N VAL A 89 -2.66 13.30 4.22
CA VAL A 89 -2.43 12.21 3.28
C VAL A 89 -0.92 12.17 2.97
N PRO A 90 -0.15 11.26 3.59
CA PRO A 90 1.28 11.13 3.30
C PRO A 90 1.49 10.37 1.98
N GLY A 91 2.49 10.77 1.20
CA GLY A 91 2.72 10.24 -0.15
C GLY A 91 1.53 10.50 -1.07
N CYS A 92 1.00 11.72 -1.07
CA CYS A 92 -0.27 12.04 -1.73
C CYS A 92 -0.22 11.95 -3.25
N GLY A 93 0.97 11.90 -3.86
CA GLY A 93 1.17 11.86 -5.30
C GLY A 93 0.46 13.00 -6.00
N SER A 94 -0.37 12.66 -6.99
CA SER A 94 -1.17 13.60 -7.77
C SER A 94 -2.34 14.22 -7.00
N GLY A 95 -2.57 13.85 -5.73
CA GLY A 95 -3.43 14.60 -4.83
C GLY A 95 -4.93 14.37 -4.96
N HIS A 96 -5.36 13.34 -5.70
CA HIS A 96 -6.79 13.06 -5.91
C HIS A 96 -7.57 12.88 -4.60
N ASP A 97 -7.03 12.11 -3.66
CA ASP A 97 -7.67 11.84 -2.37
C ASP A 97 -7.71 13.07 -1.47
N VAL A 98 -6.67 13.91 -1.55
CA VAL A 98 -6.59 15.18 -0.82
C VAL A 98 -7.72 16.11 -1.24
N ALA A 99 -7.85 16.34 -2.55
CA ALA A 99 -8.89 17.23 -3.08
C ALA A 99 -10.31 16.68 -2.84
N ALA A 100 -10.48 15.36 -2.85
CA ALA A 100 -11.77 14.71 -2.73
C ALA A 100 -12.41 14.79 -1.33
N ILE A 101 -11.60 14.79 -0.26
CA ILE A 101 -12.12 14.83 1.11
C ILE A 101 -12.04 16.22 1.76
N ALA A 102 -11.49 17.19 1.04
CA ALA A 102 -11.39 18.58 1.46
C ALA A 102 -12.76 19.27 1.39
N CYS A 103 -13.18 19.87 2.50
CA CYS A 103 -14.45 20.58 2.61
C CYS A 103 -14.36 21.66 3.71
N PRO A 104 -15.37 22.54 3.88
CA PRO A 104 -15.32 23.62 4.88
C PRO A 104 -15.06 23.16 6.32
N GLU A 105 -15.36 21.89 6.64
CA GLU A 105 -15.13 21.30 7.97
C GLU A 105 -13.89 20.40 8.02
N ARG A 106 -13.15 20.23 6.91
CA ARG A 106 -11.94 19.42 6.84
C ARG A 106 -10.87 20.06 5.96
N PHE A 107 -9.82 20.56 6.59
CA PHE A 107 -8.62 21.03 5.90
C PHE A 107 -7.64 19.88 5.68
N VAL A 108 -7.24 19.61 4.44
CA VAL A 108 -6.42 18.44 4.09
C VAL A 108 -5.03 18.85 3.63
N VAL A 109 -3.99 18.28 4.25
CA VAL A 109 -2.61 18.44 3.80
C VAL A 109 -2.21 17.19 3.01
N GLY A 110 -1.85 17.36 1.74
CA GLY A 110 -1.17 16.36 0.94
C GLY A 110 0.34 16.56 1.03
N LEU A 111 1.07 15.51 1.42
CA LEU A 111 2.52 15.53 1.49
C LEU A 111 3.13 14.58 0.48
N ASP A 112 4.12 15.03 -0.28
CA ASP A 112 4.92 14.16 -1.14
C ASP A 112 6.37 14.67 -1.19
N VAL A 113 7.32 13.77 -1.41
CA VAL A 113 8.74 14.13 -1.57
C VAL A 113 9.06 14.58 -3.00
N SER A 114 8.19 14.29 -3.97
CA SER A 114 8.38 14.65 -5.36
C SER A 114 7.85 16.05 -5.65
N GLU A 115 8.75 16.98 -6.01
CA GLU A 115 8.41 18.28 -6.55
C GLU A 115 7.48 18.14 -7.79
N ASN A 116 7.75 17.17 -8.67
CA ASN A 116 6.94 16.93 -9.86
C ASN A 116 5.51 16.49 -9.51
N ALA A 117 5.32 15.62 -8.51
CA ALA A 117 4.01 15.23 -8.02
C ALA A 117 3.21 16.43 -7.49
N ILE A 118 3.85 17.25 -6.65
CA ILE A 118 3.23 18.43 -6.03
C ILE A 118 2.87 19.49 -7.07
N LYS A 119 3.75 19.74 -8.05
CA LYS A 119 3.45 20.62 -9.20
C LYS A 119 2.24 20.12 -9.98
N GLN A 120 2.17 18.82 -10.24
CA GLN A 120 1.05 18.21 -10.96
C GLN A 120 -0.27 18.32 -10.17
N ALA A 121 -0.26 17.96 -8.89
CA ALA A 121 -1.42 18.05 -8.00
C ALA A 121 -1.95 19.49 -7.89
N THR A 122 -1.03 20.44 -7.65
CA THR A 122 -1.36 21.87 -7.57
C THR A 122 -1.98 22.36 -8.88
N LYS A 123 -1.40 22.01 -10.03
CA LYS A 123 -1.94 22.37 -11.34
C LYS A 123 -3.37 21.83 -11.53
N TRP A 124 -3.59 20.56 -11.25
CA TRP A 124 -4.89 19.90 -11.46
C TRP A 124 -6.01 20.44 -10.58
N PHE A 125 -5.70 20.82 -9.34
CA PHE A 125 -6.73 21.20 -8.37
C PHE A 125 -6.76 22.68 -8.00
N SER A 126 -5.91 23.51 -8.61
CA SER A 126 -5.88 24.98 -8.40
C SER A 126 -7.24 25.69 -8.57
N SER A 127 -8.10 25.17 -9.45
CA SER A 127 -9.45 25.72 -9.71
C SER A 127 -10.57 24.91 -9.04
N SER A 128 -10.24 24.01 -8.11
CA SER A 128 -11.25 23.24 -7.38
C SER A 128 -12.11 24.17 -6.51
N LYS A 129 -13.40 23.86 -6.38
CA LYS A 129 -14.29 24.57 -5.43
C LYS A 129 -13.83 24.44 -3.98
N SER A 130 -13.04 23.40 -3.67
CA SER A 130 -12.47 23.14 -2.35
C SER A 130 -11.02 23.61 -2.22
N ALA A 131 -10.49 24.42 -3.16
CA ALA A 131 -9.08 24.82 -3.19
C ALA A 131 -8.58 25.51 -1.91
N GLU A 132 -9.46 26.21 -1.20
CA GLU A 132 -9.16 26.84 0.09
C GLU A 132 -9.06 25.85 1.27
N ASN A 133 -9.52 24.61 1.08
CA ASN A 133 -9.63 23.59 2.11
C ASN A 133 -8.54 22.49 1.98
N PHE A 134 -7.53 22.68 1.13
CA PHE A 134 -6.38 21.80 1.10
C PHE A 134 -5.08 22.51 0.76
N SER A 135 -3.96 21.85 1.02
CA SER A 135 -2.64 22.30 0.60
C SER A 135 -1.79 21.10 0.19
N PHE A 136 -1.04 21.25 -0.91
CA PHE A 136 -0.02 20.30 -1.33
C PHE A 136 1.35 20.84 -0.91
N LEU A 137 2.13 20.02 -0.20
CA LEU A 137 3.43 20.38 0.32
C LEU A 137 4.48 19.37 -0.17
N GLU A 138 5.56 19.90 -0.75
CA GLU A 138 6.77 19.12 -0.99
C GLU A 138 7.52 19.01 0.33
N ALA A 139 7.46 17.85 0.97
CA ALA A 139 8.27 17.55 2.15
C ALA A 139 8.38 16.06 2.42
N ASP A 140 9.44 15.69 3.13
CA ASP A 140 9.63 14.33 3.63
C ASP A 140 8.87 14.11 4.93
N PHE A 141 7.92 13.17 4.89
CA PHE A 141 7.10 12.72 6.03
C PHE A 141 7.92 12.38 7.29
N PHE A 142 9.11 11.81 7.12
CA PHE A 142 9.94 11.34 8.24
C PHE A 142 10.61 12.48 9.00
N ILE A 143 10.91 13.60 8.35
CA ILE A 143 11.61 14.75 8.95
C ILE A 143 10.74 16.00 9.08
N TRP A 144 9.63 16.11 8.35
CA TRP A 144 8.73 17.25 8.42
C TRP A 144 8.09 17.38 9.81
N ARG A 145 8.00 18.61 10.32
CA ARG A 145 7.48 18.93 11.66
C ARG A 145 6.46 20.09 11.55
N PRO A 146 5.16 19.80 11.43
CA PRO A 146 4.14 20.85 11.45
C PRO A 146 3.95 21.39 12.86
N THR A 147 3.46 22.63 12.96
CA THR A 147 3.07 23.24 14.23
C THR A 147 1.72 22.75 14.76
N GLN A 148 0.87 22.21 13.87
CA GLN A 148 -0.46 21.69 14.20
C GLN A 148 -0.56 20.21 13.83
N LEU A 149 -1.10 19.42 14.75
CA LEU A 149 -1.36 17.99 14.58
C LEU A 149 -2.67 17.74 13.83
N PHE A 150 -2.90 16.47 13.47
CA PHE A 150 -4.00 16.02 12.63
C PHE A 150 -5.06 15.25 13.42
N ASP A 151 -6.32 15.47 13.06
CA ASP A 151 -7.48 14.70 13.51
C ASP A 151 -7.62 13.39 12.71
N LEU A 152 -7.15 13.38 11.47
CA LEU A 152 -7.17 12.24 10.56
C LEU A 152 -5.83 12.09 9.84
N ILE A 153 -5.29 10.88 9.77
CA ILE A 153 -4.30 10.49 8.75
C ILE A 153 -4.92 9.41 7.87
N PHE A 154 -4.85 9.56 6.56
CA PHE A 154 -5.26 8.52 5.61
C PHE A 154 -4.04 8.03 4.83
N ASP A 155 -3.61 6.78 5.09
CA ASP A 155 -2.50 6.12 4.40
C ASP A 155 -3.04 5.14 3.34
N TYR A 156 -2.69 5.39 2.09
CA TYR A 156 -2.92 4.44 1.00
C TYR A 156 -1.77 4.50 0.01
N THR A 157 -1.22 3.34 -0.33
CA THR A 157 -0.05 3.19 -1.21
C THR A 157 1.23 3.88 -0.71
N PHE A 158 1.27 4.37 0.53
CA PHE A 158 2.47 4.97 1.14
C PHE A 158 3.22 3.96 2.01
N PHE A 159 2.55 3.29 2.96
CA PHE A 159 3.20 2.27 3.81
C PHE A 159 3.83 1.11 3.02
N CYS A 160 3.23 0.69 1.90
CA CYS A 160 3.82 -0.34 1.05
C CYS A 160 4.93 0.18 0.13
N ALA A 161 5.08 1.50 -0.01
CA ALA A 161 6.08 2.13 -0.87
C ALA A 161 7.42 2.34 -0.15
N ILE A 162 7.41 2.46 1.18
CA ILE A 162 8.60 2.62 2.00
C ILE A 162 9.33 1.28 2.20
N GLU A 163 10.65 1.35 2.40
CA GLU A 163 11.44 0.17 2.74
C GLU A 163 10.91 -0.48 4.04
N PRO A 164 10.85 -1.82 4.13
CA PRO A 164 10.30 -2.52 5.28
C PRO A 164 10.91 -2.07 6.63
N GLU A 165 12.21 -1.76 6.65
CA GLU A 165 12.95 -1.32 7.83
C GLU A 165 12.51 0.06 8.33
N MET A 166 11.85 0.85 7.49
CA MET A 166 11.31 2.18 7.84
C MET A 166 9.94 2.11 8.51
N ARG A 167 9.25 0.96 8.48
CA ARG A 167 7.88 0.82 9.00
C ARG A 167 7.73 1.15 10.50
N PRO A 168 8.68 0.80 11.39
CA PRO A 168 8.64 1.26 12.79
C PRO A 168 8.74 2.79 12.90
N GLN A 169 9.58 3.42 12.08
CA GLN A 169 9.70 4.88 12.04
C GLN A 169 8.42 5.52 11.50
N TRP A 170 7.78 4.92 10.49
CA TRP A 170 6.47 5.35 9.98
C TRP A 170 5.44 5.37 11.10
N ALA A 171 5.34 4.30 11.90
CA ALA A 171 4.37 4.23 13.00
C ALA A 171 4.64 5.29 14.08
N SER A 172 5.93 5.52 14.41
CA SER A 172 6.32 6.61 15.31
C SER A 172 5.88 7.98 14.76
N ARG A 173 6.06 8.23 13.46
CA ARG A 173 5.64 9.48 12.82
C ARG A 173 4.12 9.65 12.82
N ILE A 174 3.37 8.59 12.54
CA ILE A 174 1.89 8.61 12.64
C ILE A 174 1.46 9.05 14.05
N ARG A 175 2.04 8.44 15.09
CA ARG A 175 1.75 8.80 16.50
C ARG A 175 2.03 10.27 16.79
N ASP A 176 3.17 10.77 16.32
CA ASP A 176 3.63 12.14 16.58
C ASP A 176 2.84 13.20 15.79
N LEU A 177 2.29 12.83 14.63
CA LEU A 177 1.52 13.73 13.76
C LEU A 177 0.02 13.76 14.11
N LEU A 178 -0.52 12.70 14.72
CA LEU A 178 -1.91 12.66 15.17
C LEU A 178 -2.09 13.39 16.52
N LYS A 179 -3.19 14.12 16.65
CA LYS A 179 -3.71 14.60 17.94
C LYS A 179 -4.07 13.42 18.84
N PRO A 180 -4.01 13.54 20.18
CA PRO A 180 -4.28 12.45 21.13
C PRO A 180 -5.48 11.56 20.78
N ASP A 181 -6.58 12.17 20.36
CA ASP A 181 -7.87 11.57 19.97
C ASP A 181 -8.05 11.33 18.46
N GLY A 182 -7.07 11.74 17.65
CA GLY A 182 -7.05 11.59 16.21
C GLY A 182 -6.96 10.13 15.76
N GLU A 183 -7.35 9.91 14.51
CA GLU A 183 -7.54 8.57 13.95
C GLU A 183 -6.65 8.34 12.73
N LEU A 184 -6.11 7.13 12.64
CA LEU A 184 -5.44 6.65 11.43
C LEU A 184 -6.44 5.78 10.66
N PHE A 185 -6.60 6.06 9.38
CA PHE A 185 -7.26 5.19 8.41
C PHE A 185 -6.18 4.64 7.47
N THR A 186 -6.14 3.32 7.29
CA THR A 186 -5.24 2.68 6.33
C THR A 186 -6.05 1.90 5.31
N LEU A 187 -5.65 1.99 4.05
CA LEU A 187 -5.96 0.94 3.08
C LEU A 187 -4.75 0.01 3.01
N ILE A 188 -4.85 -1.09 3.75
CA ILE A 188 -3.85 -2.14 3.87
C ILE A 188 -3.72 -2.80 2.51
N PHE A 189 -2.75 -2.38 1.72
CA PHE A 189 -2.55 -2.78 0.33
C PHE A 189 -1.05 -2.76 0.01
N PRO A 190 -0.53 -3.67 -0.82
CA PRO A 190 -1.17 -4.85 -1.39
C PRO A 190 -1.09 -6.09 -0.48
N ILE A 191 -2.24 -6.69 -0.17
CA ILE A 191 -2.32 -8.02 0.45
C ILE A 191 -2.14 -9.08 -0.64
N SER A 192 -1.01 -9.78 -0.62
CA SER A 192 -0.62 -10.77 -1.63
C SER A 192 0.66 -11.53 -1.22
N ASP A 193 1.04 -12.53 -2.02
CA ASP A 193 2.22 -13.37 -1.77
C ASP A 193 3.43 -13.05 -2.67
N HIS A 194 3.44 -11.89 -3.32
CA HIS A 194 4.57 -11.52 -4.20
C HIS A 194 5.83 -11.16 -3.40
N GLU A 195 6.98 -11.25 -4.07
CA GLU A 195 8.28 -10.91 -3.47
C GLU A 195 8.82 -9.61 -4.08
N GLY A 196 9.61 -8.89 -3.28
CA GLY A 196 10.19 -7.60 -3.64
C GLY A 196 9.22 -6.44 -3.54
N GLY A 197 9.64 -5.29 -4.06
CA GLY A 197 8.89 -4.05 -4.02
C GLY A 197 9.73 -2.87 -4.54
N PRO A 198 9.21 -1.64 -4.40
CA PRO A 198 7.83 -1.33 -4.05
C PRO A 198 6.84 -1.63 -5.21
N PRO A 199 5.52 -1.69 -4.94
CA PRO A 199 4.96 -1.80 -3.59
C PRO A 199 5.36 -3.15 -2.98
N TYR A 200 5.80 -3.15 -1.72
CA TYR A 200 6.07 -4.38 -0.97
C TYR A 200 4.75 -5.02 -0.52
N LYS A 201 4.67 -6.35 -0.46
CA LYS A 201 3.51 -7.01 0.15
C LYS A 201 3.35 -6.61 1.62
N VAL A 202 2.10 -6.56 2.05
CA VAL A 202 1.70 -6.27 3.43
C VAL A 202 0.52 -7.13 3.83
N SER A 203 0.29 -7.22 5.13
CA SER A 203 -0.82 -7.90 5.77
C SER A 203 -1.36 -7.04 6.91
N VAL A 204 -2.47 -7.43 7.51
CA VAL A 204 -2.96 -6.76 8.73
C VAL A 204 -1.93 -6.85 9.85
N SER A 205 -1.23 -7.98 9.98
CA SER A 205 -0.20 -8.21 11.00
C SER A 205 0.97 -7.25 10.85
N ASP A 206 1.39 -6.90 9.63
CA ASP A 206 2.49 -5.94 9.40
C ASP A 206 2.17 -4.55 9.97
N TYR A 207 0.91 -4.13 9.89
CA TYR A 207 0.46 -2.86 10.49
C TYR A 207 0.35 -2.99 12.00
N GLU A 208 -0.25 -4.06 12.51
CA GLU A 208 -0.38 -4.32 13.94
C GLU A 208 0.98 -4.35 14.66
N GLU A 209 1.98 -5.01 14.05
CA GLU A 209 3.33 -5.14 14.59
C GLU A 209 3.97 -3.78 14.91
N VAL A 210 3.81 -2.79 14.03
CA VAL A 210 4.40 -1.45 14.21
C VAL A 210 3.47 -0.48 14.94
N LEU A 211 2.16 -0.62 14.82
CA LEU A 211 1.17 0.28 15.43
C LEU A 211 0.89 -0.05 16.90
N HIS A 212 0.88 -1.34 17.28
CA HIS A 212 0.60 -1.76 18.65
C HIS A 212 1.60 -1.20 19.68
N PRO A 213 2.93 -1.21 19.43
CA PRO A 213 3.91 -0.58 20.31
C PRO A 213 3.72 0.93 20.45
N MET A 214 3.11 1.59 19.46
CA MET A 214 2.80 3.02 19.49
C MET A 214 1.48 3.33 20.23
N GLY A 215 0.81 2.32 20.79
CA GLY A 215 -0.43 2.44 21.53
C GLY A 215 -1.69 2.46 20.67
N PHE A 216 -1.58 2.26 19.35
CA PHE A 216 -2.74 2.13 18.49
C PHE A 216 -3.36 0.74 18.60
N ARG A 217 -4.68 0.66 18.41
CA ARG A 217 -5.44 -0.58 18.23
C ARG A 217 -6.42 -0.37 17.08
N ALA A 218 -6.67 -1.44 16.33
CA ALA A 218 -7.70 -1.41 15.31
C ALA A 218 -9.08 -1.37 16.00
N GLU A 219 -9.89 -0.36 15.67
CA GLU A 219 -11.32 -0.37 15.98
C GLU A 219 -12.10 -1.18 14.94
N LEU A 220 -11.57 -1.25 13.72
CA LEU A 220 -12.20 -1.91 12.58
C LEU A 220 -11.13 -2.37 11.60
N ILE A 221 -11.25 -3.62 11.13
CA ILE A 221 -10.59 -4.12 9.92
C ILE A 221 -11.65 -4.82 9.07
N VAL A 222 -11.92 -4.31 7.86
CA VAL A 222 -12.95 -4.86 6.96
C VAL A 222 -12.47 -4.94 5.52
N GLU A 223 -13.11 -5.81 4.73
CA GLU A 223 -12.87 -5.88 3.29
C GLU A 223 -13.27 -4.57 2.60
N ASN A 224 -12.49 -4.13 1.62
CA ASN A 224 -12.89 -3.00 0.77
C ASN A 224 -13.81 -3.48 -0.35
N HIS A 225 -15.13 -3.44 -0.12
CA HIS A 225 -16.12 -3.79 -1.15
C HIS A 225 -16.17 -2.81 -2.34
N LEU A 226 -15.57 -1.62 -2.20
CA LEU A 226 -15.45 -0.60 -3.25
C LEU A 226 -14.08 -0.62 -3.95
N ALA A 227 -13.28 -1.67 -3.72
CA ALA A 227 -11.99 -1.84 -4.37
C ALA A 227 -12.14 -1.89 -5.91
N ILE A 228 -11.29 -1.14 -6.60
CA ILE A 228 -11.22 -1.15 -8.05
C ILE A 228 -10.84 -2.57 -8.56
N PRO A 229 -11.20 -2.94 -9.80
CA PRO A 229 -11.02 -4.31 -10.29
C PRO A 229 -9.59 -4.88 -10.10
N PRO A 230 -8.49 -4.13 -10.34
CA PRO A 230 -7.13 -4.65 -10.12
C PRO A 230 -6.73 -4.88 -8.65
N ARG A 231 -7.45 -4.27 -7.69
CA ARG A 231 -7.14 -4.29 -6.24
C ARG A 231 -8.18 -5.07 -5.42
N ARG A 232 -9.26 -5.54 -6.03
CA ARG A 232 -10.30 -6.34 -5.37
C ARG A 232 -9.70 -7.58 -4.70
N GLY A 233 -10.03 -7.77 -3.42
CA GLY A 233 -9.51 -8.87 -2.60
C GLY A 233 -8.03 -8.75 -2.22
N LYS A 234 -7.40 -7.59 -2.49
CA LYS A 234 -5.98 -7.32 -2.19
C LYS A 234 -5.82 -6.14 -1.23
N GLU A 235 -6.92 -5.65 -0.67
CA GLU A 235 -6.89 -4.54 0.26
C GLU A 235 -8.01 -4.59 1.29
N LYS A 236 -7.69 -4.14 2.51
CA LYS A 236 -8.63 -3.99 3.62
C LYS A 236 -8.60 -2.57 4.14
N LEU A 237 -9.74 -2.08 4.60
CA LEU A 237 -9.85 -0.83 5.34
C LEU A 237 -9.57 -1.10 6.82
N GLY A 238 -8.57 -0.42 7.37
CA GLY A 238 -8.29 -0.38 8.79
C GLY A 238 -8.57 1.00 9.39
N ARG A 239 -9.23 1.04 10.55
CA ARG A 239 -9.41 2.25 11.37
C ARG A 239 -8.74 2.03 12.71
N TRP A 240 -7.85 2.93 13.09
CA TRP A 240 -6.98 2.77 14.24
C TRP A 240 -7.07 3.98 15.16
N LYS A 241 -7.18 3.74 16.47
CA LYS A 241 -7.14 4.77 17.51
C LYS A 241 -6.13 4.43 18.58
N ARG A 242 -5.59 5.45 19.23
CA ARG A 242 -4.78 5.26 20.43
C ARG A 242 -5.67 4.76 21.56
N SER A 243 -5.24 3.67 22.20
CA SER A 243 -5.82 3.26 23.46
C SER A 243 -5.54 4.34 24.49
N VAL A 244 -6.59 4.95 25.03
CA VAL A 244 -6.45 5.86 26.16
C VAL A 244 -5.97 5.02 27.33
N SER A 245 -4.71 5.17 27.73
CA SER A 245 -4.27 4.74 29.05
C SER A 245 -5.19 5.45 30.05
N LYS A 246 -6.13 4.73 30.66
CA LYS A 246 -6.72 5.18 31.92
C LYS A 246 -5.54 5.24 32.88
N SER A 247 -4.95 6.42 33.06
CA SER A 247 -4.11 6.68 34.21
C SER A 247 -4.97 6.34 35.42
N LEU A 248 -4.62 5.27 36.12
CA LEU A 248 -5.15 5.00 37.45
C LEU A 248 -4.70 6.19 38.29
N LEU A 249 -5.62 7.15 38.46
CA LEU A 249 -5.57 8.13 39.54
C LEU A 249 -5.86 7.43 40.86
#